data_AF-A0A936SZQ3-F1
#
_entry.id   AF-A0A936SZQ3-F1
#
_cell.length_a   1.000
_cell.length_b   1.000
_cell.length_c   1.000
_cell.angle_alpha   90.00
_cell.angle_beta   90.00
_cell.angle_gamma   90.00
#
_symmetry.space_group_name_H-M   'P 1'
#
loop_
_entity.id
_entity.type
_entity.pdbx_description
1 polymer ?
#
loop_
_entity_poly.entity_id
_entity_poly.type
_entity_poly.pdbx_seq_one_letter_code
_entity_poly.pdbx_strand_id
1 'polypeptide(L)'
;MDEKKAILLRDLGRSPDEQPVLSLPSPLLPWGGVFAVIVLGVFVRYLRANPGQIVVAAAIALAVVVALLLPRKLLLGNDGLLLVWWRARFIRFRDIDYIETTDGFYFHHPGINIVFKNGKALAFATSVFKERWAERDALISLIRVYVEAAANKLPPQTNQALFRAGRDHTAWARALVAMGHGAHFDPRMPAVLPDDLLRVAESTDAPTVDRTAAFVALAAAKDSATVKRLRAALEHTVAPAARSALRGALDAGSDEARIASVLEYAEKVTQRE
;
A
#
# COMPACT_ATOMS: atom_id res chain seq x y z
N MET A 1 17.64 6.49 10.70
CA MET A 1 16.86 5.56 9.83
C MET A 1 16.87 6.05 8.38
N ASP A 2 16.68 7.35 8.17
CA ASP A 2 16.58 7.94 6.83
C ASP A 2 17.85 7.78 5.99
N GLU A 3 19.04 7.81 6.60
CA GLU A 3 20.31 7.62 5.88
C GLU A 3 20.46 6.20 5.30
N LYS A 4 20.22 5.15 6.10
CA LYS A 4 20.25 3.76 5.61
C LYS A 4 19.27 3.53 4.46
N LYS A 5 18.05 4.07 4.61
CA LYS A 5 17.02 4.05 3.56
C LYS A 5 17.53 4.76 2.29
N ALA A 6 18.09 5.95 2.42
CA ALA A 6 18.57 6.73 1.29
C ALA A 6 19.71 6.02 0.53
N ILE A 7 20.62 5.34 1.24
CA ILE A 7 21.68 4.53 0.63
C ILE A 7 21.07 3.37 -0.17
N LEU A 8 20.17 2.59 0.44
CA LEU A 8 19.53 1.45 -0.22
C LEU A 8 18.71 1.87 -1.45
N LEU A 9 18.04 3.02 -1.41
CA LEU A 9 17.32 3.54 -2.58
C LEU A 9 18.28 3.97 -3.69
N ARG A 10 19.41 4.58 -3.36
CA ARG A 10 20.45 4.91 -4.34
C ARG A 10 21.05 3.66 -4.99
N ASP A 11 21.28 2.60 -4.22
CA ASP A 11 21.76 1.31 -4.74
C ASP A 11 20.75 0.66 -5.70
N LEU A 12 19.46 0.95 -5.51
CA LEU A 12 18.39 0.56 -6.43
C LEU A 12 18.19 1.54 -7.61
N GLY A 13 19.04 2.57 -7.74
CA GLY A 13 18.93 3.60 -8.77
C GLY A 13 17.72 4.53 -8.59
N ARG A 14 17.24 4.70 -7.36
CA ARG A 14 16.06 5.50 -7.00
C ARG A 14 16.43 6.73 -6.17
N SER A 15 15.62 7.78 -6.30
CA SER A 15 15.76 8.96 -5.43
C SER A 15 15.29 8.62 -3.99
N PRO A 16 15.94 9.15 -2.94
CA PRO A 16 15.52 8.94 -1.55
C PRO A 16 14.06 9.34 -1.25
N ASP A 17 13.54 10.30 -2.00
CA ASP A 17 12.18 10.84 -1.86
C ASP A 17 11.16 10.12 -2.75
N GLU A 18 11.61 9.27 -3.67
CA GLU A 18 10.73 8.53 -4.57
C GLU A 18 10.07 7.36 -3.86
N GLN A 19 8.77 7.16 -4.10
CA GLN A 19 8.10 5.95 -3.65
C GLN A 19 8.68 4.73 -4.39
N PRO A 20 9.17 3.70 -3.70
CA PRO A 20 9.76 2.54 -4.37
C PRO A 20 8.67 1.76 -5.09
N VAL A 21 8.63 1.89 -6.42
CA VAL A 21 7.78 1.09 -7.30
C VAL A 21 8.65 0.11 -8.06
N LEU A 22 8.45 -1.18 -7.79
CA LEU A 22 9.25 -2.24 -8.37
C LEU A 22 8.37 -3.09 -9.28
N SER A 23 8.83 -3.30 -10.51
CA SER A 23 8.17 -4.21 -11.46
C SER A 23 8.74 -5.60 -11.24
N LEU A 24 7.91 -6.50 -10.74
CA LEU A 24 8.22 -7.91 -10.54
C LEU A 24 7.82 -8.71 -11.79
N PRO A 25 8.59 -9.74 -12.17
CA PRO A 25 8.23 -10.64 -13.25
C PRO A 25 6.90 -11.33 -12.95
N SER A 26 6.20 -11.72 -14.02
CA SER A 26 4.99 -12.52 -13.88
C SER A 26 5.29 -13.87 -13.25
N PRO A 27 4.49 -14.34 -12.28
CA PRO A 27 4.67 -15.63 -11.63
C PRO A 27 4.39 -16.79 -12.59
N LEU A 28 3.75 -16.50 -13.74
CA LEU A 28 3.47 -17.46 -14.78
C LEU A 28 4.58 -17.55 -15.83
N LEU A 29 5.58 -16.67 -15.79
CA LEU A 29 6.69 -16.66 -16.74
C LEU A 29 7.46 -17.99 -16.77
N PRO A 30 7.75 -18.67 -15.63
CA PRO A 30 8.36 -19.99 -15.64
C PRO A 30 7.52 -21.05 -16.38
N TRP A 31 6.20 -20.87 -16.40
CA TRP A 31 5.26 -21.74 -17.12
C TRP A 31 5.11 -21.35 -18.60
N GLY A 32 5.68 -20.22 -19.03
CA GLY A 32 5.55 -19.71 -20.39
C GLY A 32 6.00 -20.70 -21.46
N GLY A 33 7.07 -21.46 -21.20
CA GLY A 33 7.53 -22.53 -22.10
C GLY A 33 6.51 -23.66 -22.24
N VAL A 34 5.93 -24.11 -21.12
CA VAL A 34 4.88 -25.13 -21.12
C VAL A 34 3.65 -24.63 -21.87
N PHE A 35 3.23 -23.39 -21.62
CA PHE A 35 2.12 -22.76 -22.35
C PHE A 35 2.41 -22.63 -23.84
N ALA A 36 3.62 -22.24 -24.24
CA ALA A 36 4.01 -22.12 -25.64
C ALA A 36 3.93 -23.47 -26.36
N VAL A 37 4.39 -24.56 -25.73
CA VAL A 37 4.29 -25.92 -26.27
C VAL A 37 2.84 -26.36 -26.42
N ILE A 38 1.99 -26.11 -25.41
CA ILE A 38 0.56 -26.44 -25.46
C ILE A 38 -0.13 -25.65 -26.58
N VAL A 39 0.09 -24.34 -26.64
CA VAL A 39 -0.48 -23.45 -27.66
C VAL A 39 -0.04 -23.89 -29.06
N LEU A 40 1.25 -24.21 -29.25
CA LEU A 40 1.76 -24.68 -30.54
C LEU A 40 1.12 -26.02 -30.94
N GLY A 41 1.02 -26.98 -30.01
CA GLY A 41 0.38 -28.28 -30.28
C GLY A 41 -1.10 -28.15 -30.67
N VAL A 42 -1.84 -27.29 -29.96
CA VAL A 42 -3.23 -26.97 -30.30
C VAL A 42 -3.29 -26.29 -31.67
N PHE A 43 -2.44 -25.30 -31.92
CA PHE A 43 -2.42 -24.56 -33.18
C PHE A 43 -2.12 -25.48 -34.38
N VAL A 44 -1.12 -26.36 -34.27
CA VAL A 44 -0.78 -27.34 -35.32
C VAL A 44 -1.95 -28.27 -35.63
N ARG A 45 -2.73 -28.68 -34.62
CA ARG A 45 -3.93 -29.49 -34.82
C ARG A 45 -5.03 -28.71 -35.54
N TYR A 46 -5.19 -27.42 -35.26
CA TYR A 46 -6.20 -26.56 -35.85
C TYR A 46 -5.86 -26.01 -37.24
N LEU A 47 -4.60 -26.08 -37.68
CA LEU A 47 -4.20 -25.68 -39.04
C LEU A 47 -4.90 -26.47 -40.16
N ARG A 48 -5.49 -27.64 -39.84
CA ARG A 48 -6.32 -28.42 -40.78
C ARG A 48 -7.81 -28.08 -40.73
N ALA A 49 -8.21 -27.11 -39.91
CA ALA A 49 -9.61 -26.80 -39.62
C ALA A 49 -10.09 -25.51 -40.30
N ASN A 50 -11.38 -25.20 -40.14
CA ASN A 50 -12.01 -24.02 -40.72
C ASN A 50 -11.31 -22.71 -40.28
N PRO A 51 -11.21 -21.69 -41.16
CA PRO A 51 -10.48 -20.46 -40.88
C PRO A 51 -10.95 -19.72 -39.62
N GLY A 52 -12.23 -19.82 -39.27
CA GLY A 52 -12.77 -19.23 -38.03
C GLY A 52 -12.14 -19.80 -36.75
N GLN A 53 -11.78 -21.09 -36.73
CA GLN A 53 -11.16 -21.72 -35.56
C GLN A 53 -9.71 -21.26 -35.37
N ILE A 54 -9.00 -21.00 -36.47
CA ILE A 54 -7.64 -20.46 -36.43
C ILE A 54 -7.65 -19.06 -35.78
N VAL A 55 -8.60 -18.21 -36.16
CA VAL A 55 -8.75 -16.86 -35.59
C VAL A 55 -9.03 -16.93 -34.07
N VAL A 56 -9.95 -17.78 -33.64
CA VAL A 56 -10.26 -17.95 -32.20
C VAL A 56 -9.04 -18.49 -31.43
N ALA A 57 -8.34 -19.49 -31.96
CA ALA A 57 -7.14 -20.03 -31.33
C ALA A 57 -6.03 -18.98 -31.21
N ALA A 58 -5.81 -18.17 -32.25
CA ALA A 58 -4.85 -17.08 -32.24
C ALA A 58 -5.22 -16.00 -31.20
N ALA A 59 -6.51 -15.65 -31.09
CA ALA A 59 -6.98 -14.69 -30.10
C ALA A 59 -6.77 -15.17 -28.66
N ILE A 60 -7.05 -16.45 -28.38
CA ILE A 60 -6.82 -17.06 -27.06
C ILE A 60 -5.31 -17.10 -26.75
N ALA A 61 -4.48 -17.52 -27.72
CA ALA A 61 -3.03 -17.53 -27.56
C ALA A 61 -2.48 -16.13 -27.23
N LEU A 62 -2.94 -15.11 -27.95
CA LEU A 62 -2.57 -13.72 -27.70
C LEU A 62 -3.02 -13.26 -26.30
N ALA A 63 -4.27 -13.56 -25.91
CA ALA A 63 -4.78 -13.20 -24.59
C ALA A 63 -3.97 -13.86 -23.45
N VAL A 64 -3.58 -15.13 -23.62
CA VAL A 64 -2.70 -15.84 -22.68
C VAL A 64 -1.33 -15.18 -22.63
N VAL A 65 -0.70 -14.88 -23.77
CA VAL A 65 0.59 -14.19 -23.83
C VAL A 65 0.53 -12.84 -23.12
N VAL A 66 -0.52 -12.04 -23.36
CA VAL A 66 -0.72 -10.76 -22.67
C VAL A 66 -0.86 -10.97 -21.16
N ALA A 67 -1.69 -11.93 -20.72
CA ALA A 67 -1.86 -12.23 -19.30
C ALA A 67 -0.56 -12.72 -18.62
N LEU A 68 0.26 -13.50 -19.35
CA LEU A 68 1.57 -13.96 -18.90
C LEU A 68 2.58 -12.82 -18.80
N LEU A 69 2.46 -11.78 -19.63
CA LEU A 69 3.38 -10.63 -19.67
C LEU A 69 2.95 -9.48 -18.75
N LEU A 70 1.75 -9.52 -18.15
CA LEU A 70 1.29 -8.47 -17.26
C LEU A 70 2.24 -8.34 -16.04
N PRO A 71 2.99 -7.22 -15.93
CA PRO A 71 3.96 -7.05 -14.86
C PRO A 71 3.24 -6.92 -13.53
N ARG A 72 3.83 -7.50 -12.47
CA ARG A 72 3.38 -7.27 -11.11
C ARG A 72 4.05 -6.01 -10.60
N LYS A 73 3.32 -5.15 -9.92
CA LYS A 73 3.90 -3.97 -9.27
C LYS A 73 3.94 -4.22 -7.78
N LEU A 74 5.10 -4.02 -7.17
CA LEU A 74 5.26 -3.95 -5.72
C LEU A 74 5.49 -2.49 -5.37
N LEU A 75 4.58 -1.93 -4.59
CA LEU A 75 4.72 -0.59 -4.03
C LEU A 75 5.07 -0.71 -2.56
N LEU A 76 6.12 -0.01 -2.15
CA LEU A 76 6.52 0.10 -0.75
C LEU A 76 6.00 1.42 -0.18
N GLY A 77 5.17 1.34 0.86
CA GLY A 77 4.71 2.50 1.63
C GLY A 77 5.35 2.55 3.00
N ASN A 78 4.98 3.55 3.80
CA ASN A 78 5.35 3.60 5.22
C ASN A 78 4.51 2.61 6.05
N ASP A 79 3.31 2.27 5.58
CA ASP A 79 2.32 1.42 6.25
C ASP A 79 2.39 -0.07 5.84
N GLY A 80 3.01 -0.37 4.70
CA GLY A 80 3.17 -1.76 4.28
C GLY A 80 3.59 -1.92 2.83
N LEU A 81 3.29 -3.11 2.31
CA LEU A 81 3.54 -3.54 0.94
C LEU A 81 2.21 -3.63 0.19
N LEU A 82 2.15 -3.05 -1.01
CA LEU A 82 1.03 -3.24 -1.92
C LEU A 82 1.50 -4.01 -3.16
N LEU A 83 1.00 -5.24 -3.29
CA LEU A 83 1.27 -6.09 -4.44
C LEU A 83 0.10 -6.02 -5.41
N VAL A 84 0.33 -5.44 -6.59
CA VAL A 84 -0.66 -5.26 -7.65
C VAL A 84 -0.35 -6.22 -8.79
N TRP A 85 -1.32 -7.07 -9.13
CA TRP A 85 -1.28 -7.90 -10.33
C TRP A 85 -2.61 -7.82 -11.07
N TRP A 86 -3.51 -8.76 -10.80
CA TRP A 86 -4.92 -8.73 -11.20
C TRP A 86 -5.84 -8.24 -10.06
N ARG A 87 -5.40 -8.49 -8.81
CA ARG A 87 -5.97 -7.94 -7.58
C ARG A 87 -4.87 -7.26 -6.80
N ALA A 88 -5.21 -6.17 -6.13
CA ALA A 88 -4.32 -5.51 -5.20
C ALA A 88 -4.38 -6.23 -3.85
N ARG A 89 -3.22 -6.62 -3.32
CA ARG A 89 -3.10 -7.22 -1.98
C ARG A 89 -2.19 -6.35 -1.13
N PHE A 90 -2.76 -5.78 -0.08
CA PHE A 90 -2.02 -5.01 0.91
C PHE A 90 -1.56 -5.91 2.06
N ILE A 91 -0.36 -5.65 2.56
CA ILE A 91 0.30 -6.39 3.63
C ILE A 91 0.90 -5.38 4.59
N ARG A 92 0.44 -5.36 5.85
CA ARG A 92 0.97 -4.45 6.88
C ARG A 92 2.33 -4.95 7.35
N PHE A 93 3.27 -4.03 7.61
CA PHE A 93 4.59 -4.44 8.13
C PHE A 93 4.50 -5.18 9.47
N ARG A 94 3.56 -4.79 10.34
CA ARG A 94 3.31 -5.47 11.61
C ARG A 94 2.85 -6.92 11.49
N ASP A 95 2.32 -7.33 10.33
CA ASP A 95 1.86 -8.69 10.07
C ASP A 95 3.01 -9.59 9.57
N ILE A 96 4.15 -8.99 9.19
CA ILE A 96 5.36 -9.70 8.76
C ILE A 96 6.13 -10.15 10.00
N ASP A 97 6.53 -11.42 9.99
CA ASP A 97 7.39 -12.00 11.02
C ASP A 97 8.86 -11.87 10.59
N TYR A 98 9.21 -12.49 9.47
CA TYR A 98 10.54 -12.39 8.88
C TYR A 98 10.51 -12.53 7.35
N ILE A 99 11.65 -12.24 6.73
CA ILE A 99 11.83 -12.25 5.27
C ILE A 99 13.03 -13.11 4.93
N GLU A 100 12.79 -14.13 4.11
CA GLU A 100 13.79 -15.07 3.63
C GLU A 100 14.03 -14.92 2.12
N THR A 101 15.24 -15.25 1.70
CA THR A 101 15.54 -15.54 0.30
C THR A 101 15.01 -16.92 -0.03
N THR A 102 14.34 -17.06 -1.18
CA THR A 102 14.01 -18.38 -1.72
C THR A 102 14.77 -18.57 -3.01
N ASP A 103 15.59 -19.62 -3.03
CA ASP A 103 16.19 -20.14 -4.25
C ASP A 103 15.17 -21.12 -4.83
N GLY A 104 14.36 -20.68 -5.80
CA GLY A 104 13.16 -21.40 -6.25
C GLY A 104 13.43 -22.84 -6.73
N PHE A 105 12.48 -23.74 -6.45
CA PHE A 105 12.60 -25.20 -6.60
C PHE A 105 12.74 -25.71 -8.06
N TYR A 106 12.29 -24.95 -9.07
CA TYR A 106 12.25 -25.44 -10.46
C TYR A 106 13.20 -24.73 -11.45
N PHE A 107 13.69 -23.52 -11.14
CA PHE A 107 14.51 -22.74 -12.09
C PHE A 107 15.60 -21.87 -11.43
N HIS A 108 15.91 -22.05 -10.14
CA HIS A 108 16.90 -21.24 -9.40
C HIS A 108 16.69 -19.71 -9.54
N HIS A 109 15.45 -19.26 -9.74
CA HIS A 109 15.19 -17.83 -9.81
C HIS A 109 15.23 -17.23 -8.40
N PRO A 110 15.90 -16.09 -8.22
CA PRO A 110 15.94 -15.37 -6.97
C PRO A 110 14.52 -14.93 -6.60
N GLY A 111 14.03 -15.41 -5.46
CA GLY A 111 12.74 -15.05 -4.89
C GLY A 111 12.86 -14.43 -3.51
N ILE A 112 11.80 -13.73 -3.11
CA ILE A 112 11.58 -13.27 -1.74
C ILE A 112 10.41 -14.06 -1.18
N ASN A 113 10.59 -14.60 0.02
CA ASN A 113 9.53 -15.21 0.81
C ASN A 113 9.28 -14.38 2.05
N ILE A 114 8.07 -13.81 2.13
CA ILE A 114 7.62 -13.03 3.29
C ILE A 114 6.79 -13.95 4.17
N VAL A 115 7.30 -14.26 5.36
CA VAL A 115 6.60 -15.08 6.35
C VAL A 115 5.82 -14.16 7.28
N PHE A 116 4.54 -14.49 7.48
CA PHE A 116 3.63 -13.73 8.32
C PHE A 116 3.55 -14.34 9.72
N LYS A 117 3.19 -13.53 10.71
CA LYS A 117 3.01 -13.98 12.11
C LYS A 117 1.95 -15.07 12.30
N ASN A 118 1.04 -15.22 11.34
CA ASN A 118 0.03 -16.28 11.32
C ASN A 118 0.53 -17.59 10.68
N GLY A 119 1.82 -17.71 10.38
CA GLY A 119 2.44 -18.88 9.76
C GLY A 119 2.22 -19.01 8.24
N LYS A 120 1.41 -18.12 7.63
CA LYS A 120 1.28 -18.09 6.17
C LYS A 120 2.54 -17.46 5.56
N ALA A 121 2.83 -17.81 4.31
CA ALA A 121 3.94 -17.24 3.58
C ALA A 121 3.48 -16.66 2.23
N LEU A 122 4.17 -15.63 1.75
CA LEU A 122 4.00 -15.07 0.42
C LEU A 122 5.34 -15.08 -0.30
N ALA A 123 5.46 -15.98 -1.28
CA ALA A 123 6.60 -16.04 -2.18
C ALA A 123 6.32 -15.27 -3.48
N PHE A 124 7.32 -14.53 -3.96
CA PHE A 124 7.33 -13.98 -5.31
C PHE A 124 8.75 -13.89 -5.86
N ALA A 125 8.89 -14.08 -7.17
CA ALA A 125 10.16 -13.91 -7.88
C ALA A 125 10.45 -12.41 -8.07
N THR A 126 11.70 -12.00 -7.89
CA THR A 126 12.14 -10.63 -8.14
C THR A 126 12.78 -10.46 -9.52
N SER A 127 13.45 -11.50 -10.03
CA SER A 127 14.09 -11.49 -11.33
C SER A 127 14.16 -12.90 -11.92
N VAL A 128 14.22 -12.97 -13.26
CA VAL A 128 14.55 -14.18 -14.03
C VAL A 128 16.06 -14.26 -14.27
N PHE A 129 16.73 -13.11 -14.27
CA PHE A 129 18.15 -12.93 -14.61
C PHE A 129 19.03 -12.90 -13.35
N LYS A 130 20.19 -13.55 -13.42
CA LYS A 130 21.14 -13.69 -12.30
C LYS A 130 21.79 -12.36 -11.93
N GLU A 131 21.96 -11.48 -12.90
CA GLU A 131 22.56 -10.15 -12.77
C GLU A 131 21.77 -9.24 -11.81
N ARG A 132 20.50 -9.57 -11.54
CA ARG A 132 19.63 -8.80 -10.63
C ARG A 132 19.50 -9.41 -9.23
N TRP A 133 20.40 -10.33 -8.83
CA TRP A 133 20.45 -10.86 -7.46
C TRP A 133 20.74 -9.74 -6.45
N ALA A 134 21.61 -8.80 -6.81
CA ALA A 134 21.89 -7.62 -5.99
C ALA A 134 20.63 -6.78 -5.74
N GLU A 135 19.75 -6.63 -6.73
CA GLU A 135 18.47 -5.92 -6.54
C GLU A 135 17.53 -6.64 -5.58
N ARG A 136 17.49 -7.99 -5.61
CA ARG A 136 16.74 -8.79 -4.62
C ARG A 136 17.23 -8.49 -3.21
N ASP A 137 18.54 -8.56 -3.01
CA ASP A 137 19.14 -8.44 -1.68
C ASP A 137 19.01 -7.02 -1.13
N ALA A 138 19.13 -6.00 -2.00
CA ALA A 138 18.83 -4.61 -1.68
C ALA A 138 17.36 -4.42 -1.31
N LEU A 139 16.42 -5.04 -2.05
CA LEU A 139 15.00 -5.01 -1.73
C LEU A 139 14.68 -5.68 -0.39
N ILE A 140 15.25 -6.86 -0.11
CA ILE A 140 15.08 -7.53 1.19
C ILE A 140 15.57 -6.64 2.32
N SER A 141 16.76 -6.05 2.16
CA SER A 141 17.34 -5.14 3.14
C SER A 141 16.46 -3.92 3.37
N LEU A 142 15.92 -3.34 2.29
CA LEU A 142 14.98 -2.22 2.37
C LEU A 142 13.71 -2.61 3.14
N ILE A 143 13.06 -3.73 2.81
CA ILE A 143 11.83 -4.15 3.51
C ILE A 143 12.12 -4.44 4.99
N ARG A 144 13.27 -5.06 5.32
CA ARG A 144 13.67 -5.30 6.72
C ARG A 144 13.78 -3.99 7.50
N VAL A 145 14.41 -2.95 6.93
CA VAL A 145 14.48 -1.62 7.57
C VAL A 145 13.07 -1.08 7.87
N TYR A 146 12.12 -1.23 6.94
CA TYR A 146 10.73 -0.80 7.16
C TYR A 146 10.01 -1.64 8.23
N VAL A 147 10.21 -2.96 8.25
CA VAL A 147 9.62 -3.86 9.25
C VAL A 147 10.17 -3.57 10.64
N GLU A 148 11.49 -3.41 10.78
CA GLU A 148 12.14 -3.03 12.04
C GLU A 148 11.67 -1.65 12.52
N ALA A 149 11.55 -0.69 11.60
CA ALA A 149 11.03 0.64 11.91
C ALA A 149 9.59 0.59 12.42
N ALA A 150 8.74 -0.23 11.81
CA ALA A 150 7.36 -0.41 12.25
C ALA A 150 7.27 -1.13 13.59
N ALA A 151 8.09 -2.16 13.82
CA ALA A 151 8.10 -2.93 15.06
C ALA A 151 8.53 -2.10 16.29
N ASN A 152 9.43 -1.13 16.10
CA ASN A 152 9.94 -0.28 17.18
C ASN A 152 9.09 0.97 17.46
N LYS A 153 8.08 1.25 16.63
CA LYS A 153 7.19 2.40 16.85
C LYS A 153 6.11 2.03 17.85
N LEU A 154 6.04 2.77 18.94
CA LEU A 154 4.87 2.73 19.81
C LEU A 154 3.70 3.37 19.08
N PRO A 155 2.50 2.78 19.12
CA PRO A 155 1.32 3.42 18.59
C PRO A 155 1.13 4.76 19.31
N PRO A 156 0.81 5.86 18.60
CA PRO A 156 0.49 7.11 19.26
C PRO A 156 -0.68 6.87 20.20
N GLN A 157 -0.65 7.48 21.38
CA GLN A 157 -1.81 7.44 22.27
C GLN A 157 -2.97 8.10 21.54
N THR A 158 -4.03 7.32 21.29
CA THR A 158 -5.18 7.85 20.59
C THR A 158 -5.83 8.93 21.44
N ASN A 159 -5.94 10.13 20.88
CA ASN A 159 -6.58 11.23 21.57
C ASN A 159 -8.10 11.02 21.55
N GLN A 160 -8.71 10.89 22.73
CA GLN A 160 -10.15 10.66 22.87
C GLN A 160 -11.00 11.73 22.18
N ALA A 161 -10.47 12.94 22.01
CA ALA A 161 -11.14 14.02 21.31
C ALA A 161 -11.43 13.72 19.83
N LEU A 162 -10.65 12.82 19.21
CA LEU A 162 -10.85 12.38 17.83
C LEU A 162 -12.02 11.41 17.68
N PHE A 163 -12.46 10.73 18.75
CA PHE A 163 -13.50 9.71 18.66
C PHE A 163 -14.87 10.29 18.40
N ARG A 164 -15.69 9.58 17.61
CA ARG A 164 -17.08 9.95 17.35
C ARG A 164 -17.89 10.15 18.63
N ALA A 165 -17.66 9.36 19.68
CA ALA A 165 -18.30 9.48 20.99
C ALA A 165 -19.84 9.55 20.93
N GLY A 166 -20.46 8.73 20.06
CA GLY A 166 -21.91 8.67 19.88
C GLY A 166 -22.52 9.77 19.00
N ARG A 167 -21.75 10.77 18.57
CA ARG A 167 -22.18 11.82 17.63
C ARG A 167 -22.53 11.22 16.27
N ASP A 168 -23.49 11.78 15.56
CA ASP A 168 -23.62 11.48 14.12
C ASP A 168 -22.39 12.00 13.34
N HIS A 169 -22.21 11.54 12.09
CA HIS A 169 -21.02 11.89 11.31
C HIS A 169 -20.94 13.39 10.97
N THR A 170 -22.06 14.09 10.85
CA THR A 170 -22.09 15.54 10.59
C THR A 170 -21.65 16.34 11.81
N ALA A 171 -22.18 16.01 12.99
CA ALA A 171 -21.79 16.60 14.26
C ALA A 171 -20.33 16.29 14.60
N TRP A 172 -19.86 15.08 14.27
CA TRP A 172 -18.45 14.72 14.42
C TRP A 172 -17.54 15.49 13.44
N ALA A 173 -17.92 15.60 12.17
CA ALA A 173 -17.21 16.41 11.17
C ALA A 173 -17.06 17.87 11.61
N ARG A 174 -18.17 18.50 12.01
CA ARG A 174 -18.16 19.87 12.54
C ARG A 174 -17.25 20.00 13.75
N ALA A 175 -17.25 19.00 14.63
CA ALA A 175 -16.41 19.04 15.81
C ALA A 175 -14.91 18.95 15.50
N LEU A 176 -14.52 18.14 14.52
CA LEU A 176 -13.14 18.04 14.06
C LEU A 176 -12.69 19.33 13.36
N VAL A 177 -13.56 19.95 12.55
CA VAL A 177 -13.27 21.24 11.90
C VAL A 177 -13.07 22.34 12.94
N ALA A 178 -13.96 22.45 13.91
CA ALA A 178 -13.82 23.43 14.99
C ALA A 178 -12.57 23.16 15.85
N MET A 179 -12.22 21.90 16.13
CA MET A 179 -10.95 21.54 16.77
C MET A 179 -9.74 22.04 15.96
N GLY A 180 -9.78 21.90 14.63
CA GLY A 180 -8.76 22.43 13.72
C GLY A 180 -8.60 23.95 13.75
N HIS A 181 -9.69 24.67 14.06
CA HIS A 181 -9.67 26.13 14.29
C HIS A 181 -9.23 26.51 15.72
N GLY A 182 -8.84 25.55 16.56
CA GLY A 182 -8.48 25.78 17.96
C GLY A 182 -9.67 25.97 18.90
N ALA A 183 -10.90 25.75 18.42
CA ALA A 183 -12.08 25.80 19.28
C ALA A 183 -12.21 24.48 20.07
N HIS A 184 -12.21 24.58 21.39
CA HIS A 184 -12.51 23.46 22.27
C HIS A 184 -14.02 23.41 22.55
N PHE A 185 -14.63 22.24 22.35
CA PHE A 185 -16.06 22.04 22.65
C PHE A 185 -16.36 21.95 24.14
N ASP A 186 -15.36 21.59 24.96
CA ASP A 186 -15.54 21.37 26.39
C ASP A 186 -14.39 22.02 27.19
N PRO A 187 -14.68 22.98 28.08
CA PRO A 187 -13.67 23.57 28.98
C PRO A 187 -12.98 22.54 29.89
N ARG A 188 -13.56 21.36 30.07
CA ARG A 188 -13.01 20.28 30.91
C ARG A 188 -12.07 19.35 30.15
N MET A 189 -12.04 19.40 28.82
CA MET A 189 -11.13 18.59 28.04
C MET A 189 -9.82 19.35 27.78
N PRO A 190 -8.66 18.67 27.93
CA PRO A 190 -7.39 19.29 27.62
C PRO A 190 -7.32 19.67 26.13
N ALA A 191 -6.63 20.77 25.85
CA ALA A 191 -6.40 21.20 24.48
C ALA A 191 -5.61 20.12 23.72
N VAL A 192 -6.11 19.74 22.54
CA VAL A 192 -5.37 18.84 21.65
C VAL A 192 -4.31 19.65 20.91
N LEU A 193 -3.04 19.33 21.12
CA LEU A 193 -1.96 20.01 20.43
C LEU A 193 -1.93 19.59 18.95
N PRO A 194 -1.67 20.52 18.00
CA PRO A 194 -1.52 20.17 16.58
C PRO A 194 -0.48 19.08 16.33
N ASP A 195 0.62 19.07 17.11
CA ASP A 195 1.65 18.04 17.03
C ASP A 195 1.15 16.64 17.41
N ASP A 196 0.17 16.53 18.31
CA ASP A 196 -0.45 15.24 18.67
C ASP A 196 -1.30 14.72 17.53
N LEU A 197 -2.10 15.59 16.93
CA LEU A 197 -2.88 15.26 15.74
C LEU A 197 -1.97 14.82 14.59
N LEU A 198 -0.85 15.51 14.42
CA LEU A 198 0.10 15.21 13.34
C LEU A 198 0.79 13.88 13.56
N ARG A 199 1.14 13.55 14.81
CA ARG A 199 1.63 12.22 15.20
C ARG A 199 0.61 11.12 14.90
N VAL A 200 -0.69 11.35 15.16
CA VAL A 200 -1.75 10.38 14.82
C VAL A 200 -1.91 10.25 13.30
N ALA A 201 -1.99 11.37 12.58
CA ALA A 201 -2.14 11.41 11.12
C ALA A 201 -1.00 10.68 10.39
N GLU A 202 0.24 10.90 10.82
CA GLU A 202 1.46 10.31 10.25
C GLU A 202 1.72 8.87 10.72
N SER A 203 1.07 8.43 11.82
CA SER A 203 1.22 7.06 12.31
C SER A 203 0.53 6.06 11.42
N THR A 204 1.28 5.04 11.00
CA THR A 204 0.80 3.95 10.15
C THR A 204 0.08 2.86 10.94
N ASP A 205 0.26 2.84 12.26
CA ASP A 205 -0.36 1.86 13.16
C ASP A 205 -1.66 2.38 13.77
N ALA A 206 -1.89 3.69 13.70
CA ALA A 206 -3.16 4.29 14.09
C ALA A 206 -4.31 3.79 13.18
N PRO A 207 -5.49 3.50 13.74
CA PRO A 207 -6.67 3.13 12.96
C PRO A 207 -6.96 4.13 11.82
N THR A 208 -7.39 3.62 10.66
CA THR A 208 -7.71 4.46 9.49
C THR A 208 -8.69 5.58 9.84
N VAL A 209 -9.69 5.30 10.67
CA VAL A 209 -10.65 6.27 11.19
C VAL A 209 -9.99 7.41 11.99
N ASP A 210 -9.06 7.09 12.89
CA ASP A 210 -8.37 8.08 13.73
C ASP A 210 -7.43 8.96 12.90
N ARG A 211 -6.69 8.36 11.96
CA ARG A 211 -5.83 9.09 11.02
C ARG A 211 -6.67 10.05 10.17
N THR A 212 -7.81 9.59 9.69
CA THR A 212 -8.73 10.40 8.86
C THR A 212 -9.30 11.56 9.67
N ALA A 213 -9.72 11.32 10.92
CA ALA A 213 -10.20 12.37 11.81
C ALA A 213 -9.12 13.43 12.10
N ALA A 214 -7.86 13.00 12.35
CA ALA A 214 -6.74 13.89 12.51
C ALA A 214 -6.43 14.70 11.23
N PHE A 215 -6.51 14.08 10.05
CA PHE A 215 -6.36 14.76 8.76
C PHE A 215 -7.41 15.87 8.58
N VAL A 216 -8.68 15.60 8.92
CA VAL A 216 -9.76 16.60 8.85
C VAL A 216 -9.46 17.79 9.76
N ALA A 217 -9.12 17.52 11.02
CA ALA A 217 -8.82 18.58 11.99
C ALA A 217 -7.60 19.43 11.54
N LEU A 218 -6.51 18.79 11.11
CA LEU A 218 -5.32 19.49 10.65
C LEU A 218 -5.53 20.26 9.34
N ALA A 219 -6.32 19.73 8.40
CA ALA A 219 -6.63 20.41 7.14
C ALA A 219 -7.49 21.66 7.38
N ALA A 220 -8.40 21.64 8.37
CA ALA A 220 -9.25 22.77 8.72
C ALA A 220 -8.46 23.98 9.25
N ALA A 221 -7.30 23.77 9.88
CA ALA A 221 -6.41 24.83 10.34
C ALA A 221 -5.86 25.70 9.19
N LYS A 222 -5.87 25.20 7.94
CA LYS A 222 -5.37 25.87 6.72
C LYS A 222 -3.90 26.31 6.80
N ASP A 223 -3.10 25.70 7.66
CA ASP A 223 -1.65 25.92 7.68
C ASP A 223 -0.98 25.22 6.48
N SER A 224 -0.31 26.01 5.63
CA SER A 224 0.36 25.52 4.42
C SER A 224 1.45 24.49 4.71
N ALA A 225 2.18 24.63 5.83
CA ALA A 225 3.26 23.71 6.19
C ALA A 225 2.69 22.35 6.62
N THR A 226 1.66 22.36 7.46
CA THR A 226 0.90 21.17 7.86
C THR A 226 0.28 20.47 6.66
N VAL A 227 -0.38 21.21 5.75
CA VAL A 227 -0.98 20.62 4.53
C VAL A 227 0.09 19.96 3.65
N LYS A 228 1.29 20.54 3.53
CA LYS A 228 2.41 19.92 2.81
C LYS A 228 2.83 18.59 3.45
N ARG A 229 2.90 18.52 4.79
CA ARG A 229 3.19 17.27 5.53
C ARG A 229 2.10 16.22 5.34
N LEU A 230 0.83 16.60 5.42
CA LEU A 230 -0.29 15.70 5.18
C LEU A 230 -0.26 15.09 3.77
N ARG A 231 0.09 15.88 2.75
CA ARG A 231 0.29 15.39 1.38
C ARG A 231 1.43 14.38 1.29
N ALA A 232 2.57 14.66 1.91
CA ALA A 232 3.68 13.71 1.96
C ALA A 232 3.29 12.40 2.67
N ALA A 233 2.59 12.48 3.81
CA ALA A 233 2.08 11.31 4.53
C ALA A 233 1.09 10.49 3.68
N LEU A 234 0.21 11.16 2.92
CA LEU A 234 -0.71 10.54 1.98
C LEU A 234 0.03 9.84 0.83
N GLU A 235 1.06 10.48 0.25
CA GLU A 235 1.87 9.91 -0.82
C GLU A 235 2.57 8.62 -0.40
N HIS A 236 3.06 8.56 0.84
CA HIS A 236 3.71 7.38 1.40
C HIS A 236 2.74 6.31 1.94
N THR A 237 1.43 6.54 1.95
CA THR A 237 0.43 5.54 2.36
C THR A 237 0.04 4.66 1.17
N VAL A 238 0.32 3.35 1.23
CA VAL A 238 -0.02 2.40 0.15
C VAL A 238 -1.27 1.58 0.42
N ALA A 239 -1.76 1.49 1.67
CA ALA A 239 -3.05 0.85 1.95
C ALA A 239 -4.16 1.54 1.15
N PRO A 240 -4.82 0.86 0.18
CA PRO A 240 -5.74 1.52 -0.73
C PRO A 240 -6.92 2.20 -0.03
N ALA A 241 -7.48 1.53 0.97
CA ALA A 241 -8.63 2.03 1.71
C ALA A 241 -8.26 3.26 2.56
N ALA A 242 -7.15 3.19 3.31
CA ALA A 242 -6.63 4.33 4.07
C ALA A 242 -6.24 5.49 3.15
N ARG A 243 -5.51 5.25 2.06
CA ARG A 243 -5.14 6.29 1.09
C ARG A 243 -6.37 7.00 0.53
N SER A 244 -7.44 6.27 0.23
CA SER A 244 -8.70 6.84 -0.24
C SER A 244 -9.37 7.71 0.83
N ALA A 245 -9.43 7.25 2.09
CA ALA A 245 -10.02 8.01 3.18
C ALA A 245 -9.25 9.30 3.47
N LEU A 246 -7.91 9.20 3.60
CA LEU A 246 -7.03 10.34 3.85
C LEU A 246 -7.05 11.37 2.72
N ARG A 247 -7.09 10.90 1.46
CA ARG A 247 -7.27 11.78 0.29
C ARG A 247 -8.62 12.49 0.33
N GLY A 248 -9.70 11.75 0.59
CA GLY A 248 -11.03 12.33 0.73
C GLY A 248 -11.10 13.40 1.83
N ALA A 249 -10.42 13.18 2.96
CA ALA A 249 -10.36 14.15 4.06
C ALA A 249 -9.64 15.44 3.64
N LEU A 250 -8.56 15.33 2.86
CA LEU A 250 -7.80 16.49 2.37
C LEU A 250 -8.57 17.24 1.27
N ASP A 251 -9.22 16.52 0.36
CA ASP A 251 -9.95 17.09 -0.79
C ASP A 251 -11.30 17.71 -0.40
N ALA A 252 -11.89 17.30 0.72
CA ALA A 252 -13.18 17.83 1.19
C ALA A 252 -13.11 19.31 1.62
N GLY A 253 -11.93 19.81 2.02
CA GLY A 253 -11.77 21.20 2.44
C GLY A 253 -12.66 21.57 3.63
N SER A 254 -13.58 22.53 3.44
CA SER A 254 -14.56 22.97 4.45
C SER A 254 -15.97 22.38 4.24
N ASP A 255 -16.17 21.46 3.29
CA ASP A 255 -17.49 20.88 3.01
C ASP A 255 -17.85 19.82 4.07
N GLU A 256 -18.66 20.20 5.07
CA GLU A 256 -19.07 19.33 6.18
C GLU A 256 -19.73 18.02 5.72
N ALA A 257 -20.53 18.04 4.65
CA ALA A 257 -21.25 16.86 4.17
C ALA A 257 -20.28 15.85 3.52
N ARG A 258 -19.29 16.35 2.76
CA ARG A 258 -18.22 15.50 2.22
C ARG A 258 -17.34 14.94 3.33
N ILE A 259 -16.97 15.75 4.32
CA ILE A 259 -16.19 15.28 5.49
C ILE A 259 -16.94 14.16 6.22
N ALA A 260 -18.24 14.34 6.51
CA ALA A 260 -19.06 13.33 7.16
C ALA A 260 -19.08 12.00 6.38
N SER A 261 -19.23 12.07 5.06
CA SER A 261 -19.21 10.88 4.18
C SER A 261 -17.86 10.15 4.20
N VAL A 262 -16.75 10.91 4.22
CA VAL A 262 -15.40 10.35 4.31
C VAL A 262 -15.15 9.67 5.66
N LEU A 263 -15.62 10.28 6.75
CA LEU A 263 -15.50 9.71 8.10
C LEU A 263 -16.33 8.42 8.24
N GLU A 264 -17.53 8.39 7.68
CA GLU A 264 -18.35 7.16 7.63
C GLU A 264 -17.65 6.05 6.85
N TYR A 265 -17.06 6.38 5.69
CA TYR A 265 -16.26 5.44 4.92
C TYR A 265 -15.07 4.90 5.73
N ALA A 266 -14.33 5.79 6.41
CA ALA A 266 -13.17 5.40 7.21
C ALA A 266 -13.55 4.48 8.38
N GLU A 267 -14.66 4.74 9.07
CA GLU A 267 -15.18 3.90 10.15
C GLU A 267 -15.55 2.50 9.64
N LYS A 268 -16.26 2.41 8.50
CA LYS A 268 -16.62 1.13 7.85
C LYS A 268 -15.39 0.33 7.42
N VAL A 269 -14.33 1.01 6.95
CA VAL A 269 -13.06 0.36 6.56
C VAL A 269 -12.37 -0.20 7.80
N THR A 270 -12.22 0.60 8.86
CA THR A 270 -11.57 0.16 10.11
C THR A 270 -12.28 -1.03 10.74
N GLN A 271 -13.60 -1.14 10.65
CA GLN A 271 -14.36 -2.30 11.13
C GLN A 271 -14.08 -3.61 10.35
N ARG A 272 -13.47 -3.54 9.16
CA ARG A 272 -13.14 -4.70 8.31
C ARG A 272 -11.67 -5.12 8.40
N GLU A 273 -10.81 -4.30 9.00
CA GLU A 273 -9.34 -4.49 9.10
C GLU A 273 -8.91 -5.39 10.26
#